data_AF-A0AA89BPR8-F1
#
_entry.id   AF-A0AA89BPR8-F1
#
_cell.length_a   1.000
_cell.length_b   1.000
_cell.length_c   1.000
_cell.angle_alpha   90.00
_cell.angle_beta   90.00
_cell.angle_gamma   90.00
#
_symmetry.space_group_name_H-M   'P 1'
#
loop_
_entity.id
_entity.type
_entity.pdbx_description
1 polymer ?
#
loop_
_entity_poly.entity_id
_entity_poly.type
_entity_poly.pdbx_seq_one_letter_code
_entity_poly.pdbx_strand_id
1 'polypeptide(L)'
;VAQIQTNVNRIGTSQDTPEIRDRVHQLQHYTNQIAKDTNRDLKELAHLHVSPSDQSKWKVQKERLTDEFSTALKNFQTIQRTAAEKEKASVARARAHSGMGKGSFEDDFGGDTMQMTPGYSQTRQVLQMEEDVDLEMLQERETAIKQLERDITDVNQIFKDLGMLVHEQGDMLGQCFKNCLLIHIFKNQPVL
;
A
#
# COMPACT_ATOMS: atom_id res chain seq x y z
N VAL A 1 12.33 3.92 1.57
CA VAL A 1 12.05 3.40 0.20
C VAL A 1 12.82 2.11 -0.11
N ALA A 2 14.15 2.12 -0.28
CA ALA A 2 14.91 0.92 -0.65
C ALA A 2 14.75 -0.28 0.32
N GLN A 3 14.75 -0.03 1.63
CA GLN A 3 14.53 -1.08 2.64
C GLN A 3 13.14 -1.72 2.54
N ILE A 4 12.10 -0.93 2.21
CA ILE A 4 10.74 -1.46 2.01
C ILE A 4 10.73 -2.38 0.80
N GLN A 5 11.34 -1.96 -0.32
CA GLN A 5 11.43 -2.79 -1.52
C GLN A 5 12.12 -4.12 -1.24
N THR A 6 13.23 -4.13 -0.49
CA THR A 6 13.93 -5.37 -0.14
C THR A 6 13.05 -6.30 0.68
N ASN A 7 12.32 -5.78 1.67
CA ASN A 7 11.46 -6.61 2.52
C ASN A 7 10.21 -7.10 1.75
N VAL A 8 9.58 -6.23 0.95
CA VAL A 8 8.46 -6.59 0.05
C VAL A 8 8.89 -7.67 -0.95
N ASN A 9 10.13 -7.63 -1.43
CA ASN A 9 10.65 -8.66 -2.33
C ASN A 9 10.73 -10.05 -1.67
N ARG A 10 10.85 -10.12 -0.34
CA ARG A 10 10.88 -11.37 0.42
C ARG A 10 9.49 -11.92 0.73
N ILE A 11 8.44 -11.09 0.73
CA ILE A 11 7.05 -11.54 0.91
C ILE A 11 6.68 -12.50 -0.23
N GLY A 12 6.14 -13.67 0.14
CA GLY A 12 5.77 -14.75 -0.78
C GLY A 12 6.92 -15.65 -1.25
N THR A 13 8.12 -15.52 -0.66
CA THR A 13 9.27 -16.40 -0.93
C THR A 13 9.50 -17.38 0.23
N SER A 14 10.48 -18.28 0.12
CA SER A 14 10.88 -19.16 1.23
C SER A 14 11.47 -18.42 2.44
N GLN A 15 11.72 -17.10 2.32
CA GLN A 15 12.19 -16.24 3.40
C GLN A 15 11.07 -15.41 4.03
N ASP A 16 9.82 -15.67 3.66
CA ASP A 16 8.66 -14.97 4.18
C ASP A 16 8.42 -15.34 5.65
N THR A 17 8.41 -14.33 6.52
CA THR A 17 8.30 -14.47 7.97
C THR A 17 7.40 -13.35 8.51
N PRO A 18 6.65 -13.59 9.60
CA PRO A 18 5.77 -12.57 10.19
C PRO A 18 6.54 -11.29 10.57
N GLU A 19 7.79 -11.40 11.01
CA GLU A 19 8.63 -10.26 11.38
C GLU A 19 8.98 -9.37 10.18
N ILE A 20 9.23 -9.96 9.01
CA ILE A 20 9.50 -9.19 7.79
C ILE A 20 8.24 -8.44 7.37
N ARG A 21 7.06 -9.03 7.54
CA ARG A 21 5.78 -8.39 7.20
C ARG A 21 5.43 -7.25 8.13
N ASP A 22 5.56 -7.45 9.44
CA ASP A 22 5.38 -6.38 10.42
C ASP A 22 6.34 -5.22 10.13
N ARG A 23 7.60 -5.53 9.81
CA ARG A 23 8.58 -4.51 9.40
C ARG A 23 8.20 -3.79 8.11
N VAL A 24 7.58 -4.47 7.13
CA VAL A 24 7.04 -3.83 5.92
C VAL A 24 5.93 -2.86 6.29
N HIS A 25 4.98 -3.26 7.13
CA HIS A 25 3.88 -2.40 7.58
C HIS A 25 4.38 -1.18 8.34
N GLN A 26 5.29 -1.36 9.31
CA GLN A 26 5.89 -0.26 10.06
C GLN A 26 6.62 0.73 9.15
N LEU A 27 7.44 0.23 8.22
CA LEU A 27 8.17 1.10 7.31
C LEU A 27 7.24 1.82 6.32
N GLN A 28 6.16 1.17 5.87
CA GLN A 28 5.15 1.80 5.01
C GLN A 28 4.42 2.92 5.75
N HIS A 29 3.92 2.65 6.96
CA HIS A 29 3.25 3.64 7.78
C HIS A 29 4.18 4.83 8.09
N TYR A 30 5.40 4.55 8.54
CA TYR A 30 6.40 5.58 8.82
C TYR A 30 6.73 6.42 7.57
N THR A 31 6.89 5.79 6.41
CA THR A 31 7.16 6.51 5.15
C THR A 31 5.96 7.35 4.72
N ASN A 32 4.72 6.89 4.96
CA ASN A 32 3.50 7.66 4.71
C ASN A 32 3.44 8.91 5.60
N GLN A 33 3.77 8.78 6.89
CA GLN A 33 3.84 9.91 7.81
C GLN A 33 4.88 10.94 7.35
N ILE A 34 6.08 10.50 6.97
CA ILE A 34 7.10 11.39 6.38
C ILE A 34 6.55 12.09 5.13
N ALA A 35 5.84 11.38 4.25
CA ALA A 35 5.27 11.99 3.05
C ALA A 35 4.23 13.08 3.40
N LYS A 36 3.40 12.85 4.43
CA LYS A 36 2.44 13.84 4.93
C LYS A 36 3.12 15.06 5.53
N ASP A 37 4.14 14.84 6.36
CA ASP A 37 4.94 15.91 6.97
C ASP A 37 5.65 16.74 5.90
N THR A 38 6.35 16.10 4.96
CA THR A 38 7.00 16.81 3.84
C THR A 38 5.99 17.60 2.99
N ASN A 39 4.78 17.07 2.76
CA ASN A 39 3.72 17.80 2.05
C ASN A 39 3.25 19.04 2.84
N ARG A 40 3.10 18.92 4.16
CA ARG A 40 2.76 20.06 5.03
C ARG A 40 3.86 21.11 4.96
N ASP A 41 5.11 20.70 5.16
CA ASP A 41 6.26 21.60 5.14
C ASP A 41 6.40 22.30 3.78
N LEU A 42 6.19 21.58 2.67
CA LEU A 42 6.16 22.16 1.32
C LEU A 42 5.06 23.21 1.13
N LYS A 43 3.86 22.98 1.71
CA LYS A 43 2.78 23.97 1.70
C LYS A 43 3.17 25.18 2.55
N GLU A 44 3.74 24.99 3.73
CA GLU A 44 4.18 26.10 4.57
C GLU A 44 5.25 26.95 3.87
N LEU A 45 6.26 26.29 3.26
CA LEU A 45 7.26 26.95 2.42
C LEU A 45 6.59 27.73 1.27
N ALA A 46 5.54 27.19 0.66
CA ALA A 46 4.84 27.90 -0.42
C ALA A 46 4.24 29.26 -0.01
N HIS A 47 3.94 29.46 1.28
CA HIS A 47 3.33 30.69 1.81
C HIS A 47 4.34 31.64 2.48
N LEU A 48 5.63 31.29 2.53
CA LEU A 48 6.64 32.18 3.10
C LEU A 48 6.85 33.41 2.23
N HIS A 49 6.77 34.59 2.84
CA HIS A 49 7.13 35.84 2.19
C HIS A 49 8.66 35.93 2.05
N VAL A 50 9.12 36.02 0.80
CA VAL A 50 10.53 36.17 0.46
C VAL A 50 10.77 37.55 -0.10
N SER A 51 11.91 38.16 0.26
CA SER A 51 12.35 39.45 -0.30
C SER A 51 12.35 39.38 -1.84
N PRO A 52 11.95 40.47 -2.55
CA PRO A 52 12.00 40.53 -4.01
C PRO A 52 13.36 40.18 -4.61
N SER A 53 14.46 40.46 -3.88
CA SER A 53 15.83 40.12 -4.28
C SER A 53 16.10 38.62 -4.39
N ASP A 54 15.39 37.80 -3.61
CA ASP A 54 15.63 36.37 -3.48
C ASP A 54 14.48 35.52 -4.05
N GLN A 55 13.41 36.16 -4.53
CA GLN A 55 12.22 35.49 -5.05
C GLN A 55 12.53 34.51 -6.19
N SER A 56 13.44 34.87 -7.11
CA SER A 56 13.84 33.99 -8.22
C SER A 56 14.59 32.75 -7.73
N LYS A 57 15.57 32.92 -6.82
CA LYS A 57 16.30 31.80 -6.21
C LYS A 57 15.36 30.90 -5.41
N TRP A 58 14.45 31.50 -4.66
CA TRP A 58 13.43 30.80 -3.90
C TRP A 58 12.53 29.94 -4.78
N LYS A 59 12.05 30.49 -5.90
CA LYS A 59 11.23 29.76 -6.88
C LYS A 59 11.96 28.51 -7.38
N VAL A 60 13.23 28.64 -7.78
CA VAL A 60 14.03 27.51 -8.28
C VAL A 60 14.23 26.44 -7.21
N GLN A 61 14.51 26.83 -5.96
CA GLN A 61 14.66 25.86 -4.85
C GLN A 61 13.35 25.12 -4.55
N LYS A 62 12.22 25.85 -4.54
CA LYS A 62 10.90 25.26 -4.33
C LYS A 62 10.53 24.28 -5.45
N GLU A 63 10.77 24.64 -6.71
CA GLU A 63 10.51 23.78 -7.86
C GLU A 63 11.34 22.49 -7.77
N ARG A 64 12.65 22.62 -7.50
CA ARG A 64 13.54 21.47 -7.32
C ARG A 64 13.08 20.55 -6.18
N LEU A 65 12.72 21.11 -5.02
CA LEU A 65 12.24 20.32 -3.89
C LEU A 65 10.93 19.59 -4.21
N THR A 66 10.03 20.26 -4.95
CA THR A 66 8.76 19.69 -5.41
C THR A 66 9.00 18.53 -6.39
N ASP A 67 9.96 18.67 -7.30
CA ASP A 67 10.32 17.62 -8.27
C ASP A 67 11.00 16.41 -7.60
N GLU A 68 11.94 16.64 -6.69
CA GLU A 68 12.61 15.59 -5.92
C GLU A 68 11.60 14.83 -5.05
N PHE A 69 10.70 15.54 -4.37
CA PHE A 69 9.64 14.93 -3.57
C PHE A 69 8.65 14.14 -4.44
N SER A 70 8.20 14.69 -5.57
CA SER A 70 7.33 14.00 -6.52
C SER A 70 7.96 12.70 -7.02
N THR A 71 9.25 12.72 -7.31
CA THR A 71 10.00 11.52 -7.74
C THR A 71 10.08 10.47 -6.64
N ALA A 72 10.41 10.87 -5.41
CA ALA A 72 10.45 9.98 -4.26
C ALA A 72 9.07 9.36 -3.97
N LEU A 73 8.00 10.16 -4.07
CA LEU A 73 6.63 9.74 -3.83
C LEU A 73 6.15 8.74 -4.89
N LYS A 74 6.50 8.93 -6.17
CA LYS A 74 6.22 7.95 -7.24
C LYS A 74 6.87 6.60 -6.95
N ASN A 75 8.14 6.60 -6.55
CA ASN A 75 8.85 5.38 -6.20
C ASN A 75 8.20 4.68 -5.00
N PHE A 76 7.80 5.44 -3.99
CA PHE A 76 7.08 4.89 -2.84
C PHE A 76 5.74 4.27 -3.22
N GLN A 77 4.98 4.92 -4.10
CA GLN A 77 3.68 4.43 -4.57
C GLN A 77 3.80 3.10 -5.34
N THR A 78 4.83 2.96 -6.19
CA THR A 78 5.13 1.70 -6.86
C THR A 78 5.38 0.57 -5.86
N ILE A 79 6.16 0.85 -4.81
CA ILE A 79 6.44 -0.12 -3.74
C ILE A 79 5.17 -0.49 -2.98
N GLN A 80 4.32 0.49 -2.64
CA GLN A 80 3.05 0.23 -1.96
C GLN A 80 2.14 -0.70 -2.79
N ARG A 81 2.08 -0.50 -4.11
CA ARG A 81 1.33 -1.40 -5.01
C ARG A 81 1.89 -2.81 -5.03
N THR A 82 3.21 -2.95 -5.23
CA THR A 82 3.86 -4.27 -5.19
C THR A 82 3.66 -4.97 -3.85
N ALA A 83 3.70 -4.22 -2.74
CA ALA A 83 3.41 -4.76 -1.41
C ALA A 83 1.96 -5.26 -1.32
N ALA A 84 0.98 -4.46 -1.73
CA ALA A 84 -0.43 -4.84 -1.71
C ALA A 84 -0.73 -6.06 -2.58
N GLU A 85 -0.15 -6.13 -3.79
CA GLU A 85 -0.28 -7.28 -4.69
C GLU A 85 0.29 -8.56 -4.06
N LYS A 86 1.47 -8.47 -3.44
CA LYS A 86 2.12 -9.60 -2.78
C LYS A 86 1.39 -10.06 -1.54
N GLU A 87 0.88 -9.13 -0.73
CA GLU A 87 0.06 -9.42 0.45
C GLU A 87 -1.22 -10.14 0.02
N LYS A 88 -1.94 -9.60 -0.99
CA LYS A 88 -3.15 -10.23 -1.56
C LYS A 88 -2.87 -11.63 -2.09
N ALA A 89 -1.80 -11.81 -2.86
CA ALA A 89 -1.40 -13.11 -3.38
C ALA A 89 -1.01 -14.09 -2.26
N SER A 90 -0.37 -13.61 -1.19
CA SER A 90 -0.01 -14.42 -0.03
C SER A 90 -1.25 -14.87 0.76
N VAL A 91 -2.20 -13.96 0.99
CA VAL A 91 -3.49 -14.28 1.62
C VAL A 91 -4.28 -15.28 0.79
N ALA A 92 -4.32 -15.11 -0.54
CA ALA A 92 -4.99 -16.06 -1.44
C ALA A 92 -4.36 -17.47 -1.38
N ARG A 93 -3.02 -17.56 -1.35
CA ARG A 93 -2.32 -18.85 -1.17
C ARG A 93 -2.60 -19.48 0.19
N ALA A 94 -2.56 -18.70 1.27
CA ALA A 94 -2.86 -19.19 2.61
C ALA A 94 -4.28 -19.76 2.70
N ARG A 95 -5.29 -19.10 2.11
CA ARG A 95 -6.66 -19.61 2.02
C ARG A 95 -6.81 -20.90 1.21
N ALA A 96 -6.04 -21.03 0.13
CA ALA A 96 -6.04 -22.26 -0.67
C ALA A 96 -5.40 -23.42 0.09
N HIS A 97 -4.37 -23.16 0.91
CA HIS A 97 -3.69 -24.17 1.72
C HIS A 97 -4.49 -24.60 2.96
N SER A 98 -5.25 -23.69 3.59
CA SER A 98 -6.07 -23.99 4.78
C SER A 98 -7.41 -24.67 4.45
N GLY A 99 -7.69 -25.03 3.20
CA GLY A 99 -8.96 -25.66 2.79
C GLY A 99 -10.18 -24.74 2.82
N MET A 100 -10.03 -23.51 3.31
CA MET A 100 -11.06 -22.46 3.36
C MET A 100 -11.43 -21.88 1.98
N GLY A 101 -10.69 -22.25 0.92
CA GLY A 101 -11.01 -21.90 -0.47
C GLY A 101 -12.28 -22.55 -1.03
N LYS A 102 -12.97 -23.41 -0.26
CA LYS A 102 -14.23 -24.04 -0.66
C LYS A 102 -15.38 -23.49 0.18
N GLY A 103 -15.92 -22.34 -0.22
CA GLY A 103 -17.10 -21.79 0.45
C GLY A 103 -17.64 -20.51 -0.16
N SER A 104 -18.28 -20.61 -1.34
CA SER A 104 -19.58 -19.96 -1.54
C SER A 104 -20.26 -20.44 -2.83
N PHE A 105 -21.38 -21.15 -2.63
CA PHE A 105 -22.47 -21.48 -3.57
C PHE A 105 -22.19 -22.45 -4.73
N GLU A 106 -22.39 -23.74 -4.47
CA GLU A 106 -23.58 -24.45 -4.96
C GLU A 106 -23.80 -25.74 -4.14
N ASP A 107 -25.02 -25.84 -3.63
CA ASP A 107 -25.61 -27.00 -2.97
C ASP A 107 -25.93 -28.02 -4.07
N ASP A 108 -25.32 -29.21 -4.03
CA ASP A 108 -25.90 -30.39 -4.67
C ASP A 108 -25.58 -31.65 -3.87
N PHE A 109 -26.66 -32.40 -3.65
CA PHE A 109 -26.78 -33.59 -2.83
C PHE A 109 -25.94 -34.74 -3.39
N GLY A 110 -25.19 -35.45 -2.52
CA GLY A 110 -24.61 -36.73 -2.90
C GLY A 110 -23.77 -37.34 -1.79
N GLY A 111 -24.39 -38.17 -0.96
CA GLY A 111 -23.79 -38.72 0.24
C GLY A 111 -22.64 -39.68 0.02
N ASP A 112 -21.82 -39.83 1.06
CA ASP A 112 -21.22 -41.11 1.37
C ASP A 112 -20.98 -41.25 2.88
N THR A 113 -21.05 -42.50 3.31
CA THR A 113 -21.16 -43.03 4.65
C THR A 113 -19.87 -42.82 5.46
N MET A 114 -19.93 -42.08 6.57
CA MET A 114 -18.85 -42.11 7.58
C MET A 114 -19.27 -42.95 8.79
N GLN A 115 -18.67 -44.15 8.86
CA GLN A 115 -18.64 -45.00 10.04
C GLN A 115 -17.93 -44.28 11.20
N MET A 116 -18.66 -44.18 12.32
CA MET A 116 -18.16 -43.64 13.59
C MET A 116 -17.12 -44.59 14.20
N THR A 117 -15.85 -44.18 14.24
CA THR A 117 -14.80 -44.82 15.06
C THR A 117 -14.54 -43.93 16.28
N PRO A 118 -14.59 -44.44 17.53
CA PRO A 118 -14.48 -43.61 18.73
C PRO A 118 -13.00 -43.41 19.13
N GLY A 119 -12.36 -42.36 18.60
CA GLY A 119 -11.00 -41.96 18.99
C GLY A 119 -10.62 -40.49 18.69
N TYR A 120 -11.54 -39.68 18.18
CA TYR A 120 -11.21 -38.42 17.49
C TYR A 120 -11.36 -37.12 18.31
N SER A 121 -11.72 -37.15 19.59
CA SER A 121 -12.00 -35.90 20.32
C SER A 121 -10.77 -34.99 20.47
N GLN A 122 -9.61 -35.57 20.78
CA GLN A 122 -8.37 -34.80 20.96
C GLN A 122 -7.79 -34.31 19.62
N THR A 123 -7.82 -35.13 18.57
CA THR A 123 -7.42 -34.72 17.21
C THR A 123 -8.31 -33.62 16.67
N ARG A 124 -9.62 -33.66 16.95
CA ARG A 124 -10.57 -32.62 16.51
C ARG A 124 -10.36 -31.29 17.22
N GLN A 125 -10.00 -31.29 18.52
CA GLN A 125 -9.63 -30.07 19.24
C GLN A 125 -8.32 -29.45 18.74
N VAL A 126 -7.32 -30.28 18.43
CA VAL A 126 -6.04 -29.79 17.87
C VAL A 126 -6.25 -29.17 16.49
N LEU A 127 -7.02 -29.83 15.62
CA LEU A 127 -7.37 -29.28 14.30
C LEU A 127 -8.15 -27.98 14.39
N GLN A 128 -9.09 -27.88 15.35
CA GLN A 128 -9.86 -26.66 15.56
C GLN A 128 -8.99 -25.50 16.06
N MET A 129 -8.03 -25.78 16.96
CA MET A 129 -7.05 -24.77 17.40
C MET A 129 -6.11 -24.33 16.27
N GLU A 130 -5.68 -25.25 15.41
CA GLU A 130 -4.86 -24.91 14.22
C GLU A 130 -5.66 -24.04 13.23
N GLU A 131 -6.93 -24.36 13.01
CA GLU A 131 -7.84 -23.59 12.16
C GLU A 131 -8.08 -22.16 12.70
N ASP A 132 -8.26 -22.01 14.02
CA ASP A 132 -8.46 -20.71 14.67
C ASP A 132 -7.20 -19.82 14.56
N VAL A 133 -5.99 -20.39 14.72
CA VAL A 133 -4.72 -19.66 14.58
C VAL A 133 -4.49 -19.20 13.13
N ASP A 134 -4.85 -20.03 12.14
CA ASP A 134 -4.75 -19.66 10.72
C ASP A 134 -5.75 -18.54 10.36
N LEU A 135 -6.96 -18.56 10.95
CA LEU A 135 -7.97 -17.51 10.76
C LEU A 135 -7.54 -16.17 11.35
N GLU A 136 -7.00 -16.16 12.56
CA GLU A 136 -6.51 -14.94 13.22
C GLU A 136 -5.37 -14.30 12.40
N MET A 137 -4.42 -15.13 11.95
CA MET A 137 -3.31 -14.68 11.10
C MET A 137 -3.79 -14.16 9.74
N LEU A 138 -4.88 -14.71 9.17
CA LEU A 138 -5.50 -14.21 7.95
C LEU A 138 -6.21 -12.85 8.17
N GLN A 139 -6.91 -12.69 9.30
CA GLN A 139 -7.59 -11.44 9.64
C GLN A 139 -6.62 -10.27 9.85
N GLU A 140 -5.48 -10.51 10.51
CA GLU A 140 -4.42 -9.50 10.65
C GLU A 140 -3.92 -9.03 9.28
N ARG A 141 -3.70 -9.97 8.35
CA ARG A 141 -3.27 -9.67 6.99
C ARG A 141 -4.31 -8.88 6.21
N GLU A 142 -5.60 -9.20 6.33
CA GLU A 142 -6.66 -8.40 5.72
C GLU A 142 -6.72 -6.97 6.26
N THR A 143 -6.50 -6.82 7.56
CA THR A 143 -6.47 -5.50 8.21
C THR A 143 -5.30 -4.68 7.70
N ALA A 144 -4.14 -5.30 7.51
CA ALA A 144 -2.98 -4.66 6.90
C ALA A 144 -3.26 -4.22 5.45
N ILE A 145 -3.91 -5.05 4.64
CA ILE A 145 -4.31 -4.70 3.26
C ILE A 145 -5.24 -3.47 3.26
N LYS A 146 -6.23 -3.43 4.15
CA LYS A 146 -7.13 -2.26 4.28
C LYS A 146 -6.37 -1.00 4.66
N GLN A 147 -5.38 -1.11 5.54
CA GLN A 147 -4.54 0.03 5.90
C GLN A 147 -3.69 0.50 4.71
N LEU A 148 -3.17 -0.41 3.89
CA LEU A 148 -2.44 -0.06 2.67
C LEU A 148 -3.30 0.70 1.66
N GLU A 149 -4.57 0.33 1.51
CA GLU A 149 -5.51 1.02 0.62
C GLU A 149 -5.78 2.46 1.09
N ARG A 150 -5.85 2.69 2.40
CA ARG A 150 -5.92 4.04 2.98
C ARG A 150 -4.63 4.81 2.72
N ASP A 151 -3.47 4.22 2.98
CA ASP A 151 -2.17 4.88 2.78
C ASP A 151 -1.94 5.26 1.31
N ILE A 152 -2.41 4.44 0.36
CA ILE A 152 -2.37 4.76 -1.09
C ILE A 152 -3.28 5.95 -1.41
N THR A 153 -4.46 6.00 -0.79
CA THR A 153 -5.41 7.10 -0.97
C THR A 153 -4.82 8.42 -0.45
N ASP A 154 -4.14 8.39 0.70
CA ASP A 154 -3.45 9.56 1.25
C ASP A 154 -2.33 10.07 0.33
N VAL A 155 -1.52 9.15 -0.22
CA VAL A 155 -0.48 9.50 -1.20
C VAL A 155 -1.08 10.15 -2.46
N ASN A 156 -2.24 9.65 -2.93
CA ASN A 156 -2.94 10.26 -4.06
C ASN A 156 -3.41 11.69 -3.74
N GLN A 157 -3.82 11.96 -2.50
CA GLN A 157 -4.18 13.32 -2.08
C GLN A 157 -2.96 14.24 -2.07
N ILE A 158 -1.80 13.75 -1.59
CA ILE A 158 -0.54 14.50 -1.65
C ILE A 158 -0.19 14.86 -3.10
N PHE A 159 -0.37 13.94 -4.06
CA PHE A 159 -0.14 14.26 -5.48
C PHE A 159 -1.04 15.36 -6.02
N LYS A 160 -2.33 15.38 -5.63
CA LYS A 160 -3.24 16.47 -6.01
C LYS A 160 -2.78 17.80 -5.43
N ASP A 161 -2.36 17.79 -4.18
CA ASP A 161 -1.84 18.97 -3.49
C ASP A 161 -0.57 19.50 -4.17
N LEU A 162 0.37 18.63 -4.54
CA LEU A 162 1.55 19.01 -5.31
C LEU A 162 1.18 19.57 -6.68
N GLY A 163 0.18 18.99 -7.36
CA GLY A 163 -0.34 19.51 -8.63
C GLY A 163 -0.85 20.94 -8.50
N MET A 164 -1.55 21.27 -7.40
CA MET A 164 -2.01 22.63 -7.11
C MET A 164 -0.84 23.58 -6.80
N LEU A 165 0.13 23.15 -5.97
CA LEU A 165 1.31 23.93 -5.61
C LEU A 165 2.22 24.28 -6.80
N VAL A 166 2.21 23.44 -7.84
CA VAL A 166 2.91 23.68 -9.11
C VAL A 166 2.08 24.58 -10.03
N HIS A 167 0.76 24.44 -10.06
CA HIS A 167 -0.12 25.25 -10.91
C HIS A 167 -0.18 26.74 -10.50
N GLU A 168 -0.07 27.03 -9.21
CA GLU A 168 0.05 28.42 -8.71
C GLU A 168 1.36 29.11 -9.13
N GLN A 169 2.36 28.35 -9.59
CA GLN A 169 3.61 28.87 -10.15
C GLN A 169 3.49 28.97 -11.67
N GLY A 170 2.89 30.06 -12.16
CA GLY A 170 2.61 30.24 -13.58
C GLY A 170 3.79 29.96 -14.53
N ASP A 171 3.62 28.94 -15.38
CA ASP A 171 4.14 28.89 -16.75
C ASP A 171 3.26 27.95 -17.62
N MET A 172 2.41 28.54 -18.47
CA MET A 172 1.18 27.92 -18.98
C MET A 172 1.36 26.78 -20.02
N LEU A 173 2.54 26.52 -20.56
CA LEU A 173 2.66 25.64 -21.75
C LEU A 173 3.43 24.32 -21.53
N GLY A 174 4.44 24.29 -20.65
CA GLY A 174 5.24 23.07 -20.40
C GLY A 174 4.67 22.16 -19.30
N GLN A 175 4.04 22.74 -18.29
CA GLN A 175 3.53 22.02 -17.12
C GLN A 175 2.13 21.42 -17.35
N CYS A 176 1.32 22.00 -18.24
CA CYS A 176 0.01 21.46 -18.62
C CYS A 176 0.14 20.07 -19.28
N PHE A 177 1.14 19.84 -20.14
CA PHE A 177 1.35 18.52 -20.74
C PHE A 177 1.79 17.47 -19.72
N LYS A 178 2.70 17.82 -18.79
CA LYS A 178 3.11 16.90 -17.70
C LYS A 178 1.96 16.63 -16.72
N ASN A 179 1.16 17.65 -16.38
CA ASN A 179 0.02 17.52 -15.47
C ASN A 179 -1.17 16.78 -16.12
N CYS A 180 -1.50 17.04 -17.39
CA CYS A 180 -2.49 16.27 -18.11
C CYS A 180 -2.05 14.82 -18.27
N LEU A 181 -0.76 14.55 -18.52
CA LEU A 181 -0.26 13.18 -18.57
C LEU A 181 -0.30 12.50 -17.19
N LEU A 182 0.06 13.20 -16.10
CA LEU A 182 -0.06 12.66 -14.74
C LEU A 182 -1.53 12.42 -14.37
N ILE A 183 -2.42 13.38 -14.58
CA ILE A 183 -3.84 13.25 -14.24
C ILE A 183 -4.50 12.17 -15.12
N HIS A 184 -4.11 12.04 -16.40
CA HIS A 184 -4.66 11.05 -17.32
C HIS A 184 -4.13 9.63 -17.06
N ILE A 185 -2.84 9.47 -16.73
CA ILE A 185 -2.28 8.19 -16.27
C ILE A 185 -2.99 7.74 -14.99
N PHE A 186 -3.31 8.66 -14.07
CA PHE A 186 -3.87 8.33 -12.77
C PHE A 186 -5.41 8.20 -12.76
N LYS A 187 -6.14 8.85 -13.68
CA LYS A 187 -7.60 8.61 -13.87
C LYS A 187 -7.90 7.28 -14.57
N ASN A 188 -6.97 6.72 -15.33
CA ASN A 188 -7.13 5.45 -16.07
C ASN A 188 -6.41 4.25 -15.44
N GLN A 189 -5.85 4.39 -14.24
CA GLN A 189 -5.35 3.24 -13.49
C GLN A 189 -6.51 2.66 -12.66
N PRO A 190 -6.93 1.40 -12.91
CA PRO A 190 -7.99 0.77 -12.13
C PRO A 190 -7.61 0.81 -10.66
N VAL A 191 -8.53 1.32 -9.83
CA VAL A 191 -8.48 1.17 -8.39
C VAL A 191 -8.89 -0.28 -8.12
N LEU A 192 -7.93 -1.18 -8.31
CA LEU A 192 -8.10 -2.64 -8.32
C LEU A 192 -8.89 -3.17 -9.53
#